data_AF-A0A7C5N817-F1
#
_entry.id   AF-A0A7C5N817-F1
#
_cell.length_a   1.000
_cell.length_b   1.000
_cell.length_c   1.000
_cell.angle_alpha   90.00
_cell.angle_beta   90.00
_cell.angle_gamma   90.00
#
_symmetry.space_group_name_H-M   'P 1'
#
loop_
_entity.id
_entity.type
_entity.pdbx_description
1 polymer ?
#
loop_
_entity_poly.entity_id
_entity_poly.type
_entity_poly.pdbx_seq_one_letter_code
_entity_poly.pdbx_strand_id
1 'polypeptide(L)'
;MKSLLLAGALSCTPLACSASPQAPPGEARAEELLVLEAEEFTRTSPEPTPKVKRHGLPFASERTALVGFATVDWIEWKWEQRGHRELWLRYASRRAFEMRWAVDGAWRTSTLPATGGLEGEDAWRWSRLGAIDTTNGDHTLRVAGIGIRPDCFALIAVDAGEPRWPREEANRSTPPKTLAALARIPPRMDPDWMERSGGVELPDWIETERVGLHTRLSVAWTKRPLFTQAAEAAASLGARSITRHVKSMRGECFWPSSLGAVAPWVAAATVGSEDPVEAMARRAHAAGVAFVAYYRHQEDRPLVEEHPGWICRDSKGRVPRTAGEPRLCFHSPFGEATLTRLLELADRGADG
;
A
#
# COMPACT_ATOMS: atom_id res chain seq x y z
N MET A 1 6.37 -47.06 -59.52
CA MET A 1 7.82 -47.01 -59.79
C MET A 1 8.31 -45.58 -59.54
N LYS A 2 9.29 -45.42 -58.62
CA LYS A 2 10.12 -44.22 -58.31
C LYS A 2 9.36 -43.00 -57.74
N SER A 3 9.34 -42.73 -56.43
CA SER A 3 10.43 -42.29 -55.51
C SER A 3 11.06 -40.96 -55.89
N LEU A 4 10.81 -39.91 -55.09
CA LEU A 4 11.81 -38.90 -54.75
C LEU A 4 11.43 -38.20 -53.43
N LEU A 5 12.19 -38.57 -52.39
CA LEU A 5 12.31 -37.90 -51.11
C LEU A 5 13.18 -36.64 -51.28
N LEU A 6 12.78 -35.52 -50.70
CA LEU A 6 13.66 -34.40 -50.41
C LEU A 6 13.62 -34.13 -48.90
N ALA A 7 14.72 -34.50 -48.24
CA ALA A 7 15.01 -34.17 -46.86
C ALA A 7 15.63 -32.76 -46.81
N GLY A 8 14.97 -31.84 -46.12
CA GLY A 8 15.54 -30.54 -45.74
C GLY A 8 16.15 -30.64 -44.35
N ALA A 9 17.48 -30.54 -44.26
CA ALA A 9 18.20 -30.44 -43.00
C ALA A 9 18.08 -29.02 -42.44
N LEU A 10 17.47 -28.88 -41.27
CA LEU A 10 17.52 -27.65 -40.46
C LEU A 10 18.73 -27.76 -39.53
N SER A 11 19.73 -26.90 -39.74
CA SER A 11 20.87 -26.76 -38.83
C SER A 11 20.46 -25.92 -37.61
N CYS A 12 20.45 -26.52 -36.42
CA CYS A 12 20.41 -25.79 -35.16
C CYS A 12 21.80 -25.21 -34.86
N THR A 13 21.96 -23.90 -34.99
CA THR A 13 23.07 -23.16 -34.35
C THR A 13 22.77 -23.00 -32.86
N PRO A 14 23.66 -23.37 -31.93
CA PRO A 14 23.48 -23.08 -30.52
C PRO A 14 23.65 -21.58 -30.27
N LEU A 15 22.65 -20.97 -29.62
CA LEU A 15 22.74 -19.63 -29.04
C LEU A 15 23.90 -19.61 -28.03
N ALA A 16 24.86 -18.73 -28.29
CA ALA A 16 25.94 -18.45 -27.35
C ALA A 16 25.35 -17.87 -26.05
N CYS A 17 25.64 -18.52 -24.92
CA CYS A 17 25.40 -17.96 -23.59
C CYS A 17 26.14 -16.63 -23.48
N SER A 18 25.40 -15.52 -23.40
CA SER A 18 25.97 -14.22 -23.04
C SER A 18 26.48 -14.30 -21.62
N ALA A 19 27.80 -14.16 -21.43
CA ALA A 19 28.38 -14.02 -20.11
C ALA A 19 27.80 -12.76 -19.43
N SER A 20 27.24 -12.93 -18.23
CA SER A 20 26.83 -11.81 -17.39
C SER A 20 28.02 -10.87 -17.17
N PRO A 21 27.83 -9.53 -17.21
CA PRO A 21 28.91 -8.58 -16.97
C PRO A 21 29.57 -8.86 -15.62
N GLN A 22 30.91 -8.95 -15.61
CA GLN A 22 31.67 -9.01 -14.37
C GLN A 22 31.43 -7.72 -13.59
N ALA A 23 31.01 -7.87 -12.32
CA ALA A 23 30.80 -6.75 -11.43
C ALA A 23 32.14 -6.07 -11.12
N PRO A 24 32.17 -4.75 -10.88
CA PRO A 24 33.39 -4.07 -10.47
C PRO A 24 33.94 -4.68 -9.16
N PRO A 25 35.26 -4.78 -9.01
CA PRO A 25 35.88 -5.32 -7.79
C PRO A 25 35.52 -4.46 -6.58
N GLY A 26 35.09 -5.10 -5.48
CA GLY A 26 34.75 -4.44 -4.21
C GLY A 26 33.26 -4.33 -3.88
N GLU A 27 32.39 -5.10 -4.55
CA GLU A 27 30.95 -5.13 -4.27
C GLU A 27 30.47 -6.55 -3.96
N ALA A 28 29.91 -6.77 -2.76
CA ALA A 28 29.25 -8.01 -2.37
C ALA A 28 28.00 -8.26 -3.22
N ARG A 29 27.89 -9.46 -3.80
CA ARG A 29 26.68 -9.88 -4.53
C ARG A 29 25.58 -10.33 -3.57
N ALA A 30 24.32 -10.25 -4.00
CA ALA A 30 23.17 -10.72 -3.23
C ALA A 30 23.32 -12.19 -2.75
N GLU A 31 23.92 -13.03 -3.59
CA GLU A 31 24.21 -14.45 -3.32
C GLU A 31 25.26 -14.67 -2.21
N GLU A 32 26.01 -13.63 -1.85
CA GLU A 32 27.04 -13.65 -0.80
C GLU A 32 26.55 -13.04 0.53
N LEU A 33 25.32 -12.52 0.55
CA LEU A 33 24.70 -11.94 1.73
C LEU A 33 24.05 -13.05 2.55
N LEU A 34 24.49 -13.22 3.80
CA LEU A 34 23.62 -13.86 4.80
C LEU A 34 22.68 -12.77 5.35
N VAL A 35 21.39 -12.89 5.07
CA VAL A 35 20.38 -11.92 5.48
C VAL A 35 19.61 -12.43 6.70
N LEU A 36 19.44 -11.56 7.70
CA LEU A 36 18.55 -11.77 8.83
C LEU A 36 17.39 -10.76 8.72
N GLU A 37 16.20 -11.24 8.36
CA GLU A 37 15.02 -10.38 8.25
C GLU A 37 14.62 -9.83 9.62
N ALA A 38 14.41 -8.52 9.73
CA ALA A 38 14.19 -7.90 11.04
C ALA A 38 12.91 -8.42 11.70
N GLU A 39 11.89 -8.80 10.93
CA GLU A 39 10.63 -9.35 11.43
C GLU A 39 10.69 -10.82 11.88
N GLU A 40 11.77 -11.54 11.55
CA GLU A 40 12.00 -12.95 11.88
C GLU A 40 12.85 -13.12 13.16
N PHE A 41 12.67 -12.24 14.13
CA PHE A 41 13.36 -12.36 15.41
C PHE A 41 12.88 -13.58 16.22
N THR A 42 13.80 -14.16 16.99
CA THR A 42 13.54 -15.33 17.84
C THR A 42 13.00 -14.94 19.21
N ARG A 43 13.50 -13.84 19.80
CA ARG A 43 13.15 -13.39 21.15
C ARG A 43 13.14 -11.87 21.27
N THR A 44 12.37 -11.33 22.22
CA THR A 44 12.46 -9.93 22.67
C THR A 44 12.46 -9.89 24.19
N SER A 45 12.97 -8.80 24.76
CA SER A 45 12.88 -8.52 26.19
C SER A 45 12.54 -7.04 26.41
N PRO A 46 11.44 -6.73 27.13
CA PRO A 46 10.33 -7.62 27.49
C PRO A 46 9.63 -8.22 26.23
N GLU A 47 8.61 -9.07 26.43
CA GLU A 47 7.77 -9.55 25.33
C GLU A 47 7.32 -8.39 24.42
N PRO A 48 7.15 -8.62 23.11
CA PRO A 48 6.88 -7.53 22.18
C PRO A 48 5.59 -6.86 22.62
N THR A 49 5.66 -5.57 22.97
CA THR A 49 4.42 -4.84 23.25
C THR A 49 3.54 -4.89 22.00
N PRO A 50 2.20 -4.80 22.11
CA PRO A 50 1.30 -4.77 20.95
C PRO A 50 1.59 -3.66 19.91
N LYS A 51 2.53 -2.76 20.21
CA LYS A 51 2.99 -1.66 19.37
C LYS A 51 4.09 -2.08 18.38
N VAL A 52 4.86 -3.15 18.66
CA VAL A 52 5.81 -3.71 17.68
C VAL A 52 5.00 -4.50 16.67
N LYS A 53 4.93 -4.02 15.44
CA LYS A 53 4.13 -4.63 14.38
C LYS A 53 4.98 -4.90 13.16
N ARG A 54 4.79 -6.09 12.58
CA ARG A 54 5.17 -6.39 11.20
C ARG A 54 4.31 -5.53 10.30
N HIS A 55 4.91 -4.74 9.42
CA HIS A 55 4.18 -3.89 8.50
C HIS A 55 4.61 -4.14 7.06
N GLY A 56 3.63 -4.34 6.18
CA GLY A 56 3.85 -4.50 4.75
C GLY A 56 4.31 -3.18 4.12
N LEU A 57 5.55 -3.10 3.66
CA LEU A 57 6.16 -1.93 3.03
C LEU A 57 6.73 -2.34 1.65
N PRO A 58 6.22 -1.81 0.52
CA PRO A 58 6.61 -2.25 -0.83
C PRO A 58 8.10 -2.20 -1.19
N PHE A 59 8.92 -1.52 -0.39
CA PHE A 59 10.35 -1.26 -0.65
C PHE A 59 11.31 -1.89 0.38
N ALA A 60 10.77 -2.59 1.38
CA ALA A 60 11.51 -3.45 2.31
C ALA A 60 11.99 -4.74 1.61
N SER A 61 13.07 -5.37 2.10
CA SER A 61 13.72 -6.57 1.54
C SER A 61 12.72 -7.65 1.13
N GLU A 62 11.86 -8.04 2.08
CA GLU A 62 10.77 -9.01 1.91
C GLU A 62 9.39 -8.36 2.05
N ARG A 63 9.34 -7.06 1.74
CA ARG A 63 8.14 -6.21 1.83
C ARG A 63 7.55 -6.12 3.22
N THR A 64 8.31 -6.50 4.24
CA THR A 64 7.91 -6.38 5.64
C THR A 64 9.05 -5.71 6.38
N ALA A 65 8.72 -4.81 7.29
CA ALA A 65 9.69 -4.25 8.22
C ALA A 65 9.06 -4.17 9.61
N LEU A 66 9.89 -4.01 10.63
CA LEU A 66 9.40 -3.74 11.97
C LEU A 66 9.08 -2.26 12.15
N VAL A 67 7.87 -1.98 12.65
CA VAL A 67 7.39 -0.63 12.98
C VAL A 67 6.98 -0.57 14.45
N GLY A 68 7.21 0.58 15.11
CA GLY A 68 6.80 0.80 16.51
C GLY A 68 7.80 0.29 17.55
N PHE A 69 9.08 0.21 17.18
CA PHE A 69 10.21 -0.38 17.91
C PHE A 69 10.54 0.27 19.28
N ALA A 70 9.93 1.40 19.64
CA ALA A 70 10.40 2.27 20.73
C ALA A 70 10.21 1.75 22.18
N THR A 71 9.86 0.48 22.41
CA THR A 71 9.44 0.01 23.76
C THR A 71 9.97 -1.36 24.19
N VAL A 72 10.98 -1.92 23.52
CA VAL A 72 11.67 -3.15 23.98
C VAL A 72 13.11 -2.82 24.36
N ASP A 73 13.62 -3.44 25.42
CA ASP A 73 15.01 -3.28 25.85
C ASP A 73 15.95 -3.90 24.83
N TRP A 74 15.61 -5.09 24.30
CA TRP A 74 16.32 -5.70 23.18
C TRP A 74 15.48 -6.72 22.38
N ILE A 75 15.94 -6.98 21.14
CA ILE A 75 15.46 -8.04 20.24
C ILE A 75 16.63 -8.94 19.85
N GLU A 76 16.36 -10.23 19.63
CA GLU A 76 17.33 -11.26 19.34
C GLU A 76 17.01 -12.06 18.08
N TRP A 77 18.03 -12.26 17.24
CA TRP A 77 18.03 -13.14 16.07
C TRP A 77 19.09 -14.21 16.24
N LYS A 78 18.83 -15.40 15.68
CA LYS A 78 19.77 -16.52 15.64
C LYS A 78 20.13 -16.87 14.21
N TRP A 79 21.38 -17.27 14.00
CA TRP A 79 21.84 -17.83 12.74
C TRP A 79 22.98 -18.82 12.96
N GLU A 80 23.30 -19.62 11.95
CA GLU A 80 24.39 -20.59 11.97
C GLU A 80 25.37 -20.27 10.83
N GLN A 81 26.55 -19.73 11.14
CA GLN A 81 27.62 -19.56 10.15
C GLN A 81 28.96 -19.16 10.77
N ARG A 82 30.06 -19.59 10.16
CA ARG A 82 31.43 -19.16 10.51
C ARG A 82 31.98 -18.07 9.59
N GLY A 83 32.84 -17.23 10.15
CA GLY A 83 33.79 -16.40 9.41
C GLY A 83 34.05 -15.05 10.07
N HIS A 84 35.09 -14.38 9.58
CA HIS A 84 35.25 -12.94 9.82
C HIS A 84 34.32 -12.21 8.85
N ARG A 85 33.35 -11.46 9.40
CA ARG A 85 32.26 -10.84 8.63
C ARG A 85 32.05 -9.39 9.07
N GLU A 86 31.43 -8.61 8.21
CA GLU A 86 30.86 -7.31 8.58
C GLU A 86 29.37 -7.44 8.78
N LEU A 87 28.88 -6.86 9.87
CA LEU A 87 27.46 -6.71 10.13
C LEU A 87 26.98 -5.34 9.64
N TRP A 88 25.97 -5.36 8.79
CA TRP A 88 25.31 -4.20 8.23
C TRP A 88 23.83 -4.20 8.58
N LEU A 89 23.23 -3.02 8.72
CA LEU A 89 21.80 -2.83 8.93
C LEU A 89 21.22 -2.01 7.78
N ARG A 90 20.12 -2.47 7.20
CA ARG A 90 19.25 -1.67 6.34
C ARG A 90 18.10 -1.11 7.17
N TYR A 91 17.89 0.20 7.12
CA TYR A 91 16.88 0.85 7.94
C TYR A 91 16.37 2.15 7.32
N ALA A 92 15.27 2.67 7.88
CA ALA A 92 14.78 4.02 7.61
C ALA A 92 14.59 4.81 8.92
N SER A 93 15.07 6.06 8.92
CA SER A 93 14.97 6.97 10.07
C SER A 93 14.97 8.45 9.65
N ARG A 94 14.16 9.27 10.35
CA ARG A 94 14.15 10.73 10.19
C ARG A 94 15.31 11.44 10.90
N ARG A 95 15.95 10.78 11.86
CA ARG A 95 16.98 11.37 12.72
C ARG A 95 18.13 10.40 12.88
N ALA A 96 19.33 10.94 13.07
CA ALA A 96 20.45 10.15 13.53
C ALA A 96 20.16 9.62 14.94
N PHE A 97 20.68 8.46 15.29
CA PHE A 97 20.50 7.84 16.60
C PHE A 97 21.66 6.89 16.89
N GLU A 98 21.83 6.55 18.16
CA GLU A 98 22.78 5.53 18.59
C GLU A 98 22.07 4.20 18.76
N MET A 99 22.63 3.16 18.15
CA MET A 99 22.13 1.80 18.26
C MET A 99 23.09 0.96 19.06
N ARG A 100 22.55 0.23 20.04
CA ARG A 100 23.31 -0.77 20.77
C ARG A 100 23.09 -2.14 20.13
N TRP A 101 24.16 -2.90 19.93
CA TRP A 101 24.09 -4.23 19.35
C TRP A 101 25.15 -5.15 19.96
N ALA A 102 24.93 -6.46 19.92
CA ALA A 102 25.89 -7.46 20.41
C ALA A 102 25.77 -8.73 19.58
N VAL A 103 26.91 -9.36 19.28
CA VAL A 103 26.97 -10.73 18.78
C VAL A 103 27.63 -11.59 19.85
N ASP A 104 26.92 -12.59 20.37
CA ASP A 104 27.36 -13.57 21.38
C ASP A 104 27.97 -13.04 22.69
N GLY A 105 27.86 -11.74 22.97
CA GLY A 105 28.59 -11.18 24.09
C GLY A 105 28.33 -9.71 24.34
N ALA A 106 29.43 -8.95 24.43
CA ALA A 106 29.43 -7.57 24.89
C ALA A 106 28.68 -6.63 23.94
N TRP A 107 27.92 -5.72 24.54
CA TRP A 107 27.26 -4.64 23.82
C TRP A 107 28.27 -3.68 23.22
N ARG A 108 28.05 -3.33 21.96
CA ARG A 108 28.71 -2.29 21.19
C ARG A 108 27.69 -1.21 20.84
N THR A 109 28.17 -0.02 20.51
CA THR A 109 27.32 1.10 20.06
C THR A 109 27.79 1.56 18.68
N SER A 110 26.85 1.79 17.77
CA SER A 110 27.11 2.40 16.47
C SER A 110 26.19 3.60 16.28
N THR A 111 26.75 4.70 15.76
CA THR A 111 25.97 5.87 15.36
C THR A 111 25.40 5.64 13.97
N LEU A 112 24.09 5.75 13.85
CA LEU A 112 23.37 5.54 12.60
C LEU A 112 22.85 6.88 12.08
N PRO A 113 23.25 7.33 10.88
CA PRO A 113 22.83 8.61 10.32
C PRO A 113 21.32 8.63 10.02
N ALA A 114 20.76 9.84 9.85
CA ALA A 114 19.40 9.97 9.32
C ALA A 114 19.36 9.49 7.86
N THR A 115 18.31 8.76 7.48
CA THR A 115 18.09 8.38 6.08
C THR A 115 17.25 9.42 5.33
N GLY A 116 16.57 10.31 6.06
CA GLY A 116 15.80 11.45 5.56
C GLY A 116 14.29 11.19 5.53
N GLY A 117 13.88 9.96 5.19
CA GLY A 117 12.49 9.55 5.06
C GLY A 117 12.14 8.30 5.87
N LEU A 118 10.85 7.93 5.86
CA LEU A 118 10.36 6.66 6.40
C LEU A 118 9.60 5.82 5.36
N GLU A 119 9.39 6.38 4.17
CA GLU A 119 8.53 5.86 3.12
C GLU A 119 9.17 6.15 1.76
N GLY A 120 8.87 5.30 0.77
CA GLY A 120 9.50 5.35 -0.55
C GLY A 120 10.79 4.54 -0.63
N GLU A 121 11.28 4.36 -1.85
CA GLU A 121 12.51 3.61 -2.13
C GLU A 121 13.73 4.27 -1.46
N ASP A 122 13.84 5.59 -1.56
CA ASP A 122 14.98 6.36 -1.06
C ASP A 122 15.05 6.48 0.47
N ALA A 123 14.04 5.98 1.20
CA ALA A 123 14.04 6.01 2.66
C ALA A 123 15.00 4.98 3.28
N TRP A 124 15.39 3.94 2.54
CA TRP A 124 16.17 2.83 3.06
C TRP A 124 17.65 3.00 2.77
N ARG A 125 18.48 2.91 3.81
CA ARG A 125 19.94 2.99 3.68
C ARG A 125 20.62 1.89 4.46
N TRP A 126 21.79 1.49 3.97
CA TRP A 126 22.70 0.64 4.71
C TRP A 126 23.57 1.46 5.66
N SER A 127 23.91 0.86 6.79
CA SER A 127 24.98 1.36 7.64
C SER A 127 25.71 0.20 8.28
N ARG A 128 27.04 0.29 8.26
CA ARG A 128 27.93 -0.68 8.87
C ARG A 128 27.83 -0.56 10.38
N LEU A 129 27.51 -1.66 11.05
CA LEU A 129 27.53 -1.73 12.51
C LEU A 129 28.96 -2.03 13.00
N GLY A 130 29.63 -3.00 12.38
CA GLY A 130 31.04 -3.30 12.64
C GLY A 130 31.46 -4.68 12.15
N ALA A 131 32.75 -4.97 12.29
CA ALA A 131 33.29 -6.31 12.04
C ALA A 131 33.02 -7.26 13.22
N ILE A 132 32.73 -8.51 12.90
CA ILE A 132 32.48 -9.59 13.85
C ILE A 132 33.28 -10.83 13.48
N ASP A 133 33.74 -11.54 14.50
CA ASP A 133 34.38 -12.84 14.37
C ASP A 133 33.41 -13.91 14.86
N THR A 134 32.91 -14.75 13.95
CA THR A 134 32.03 -15.85 14.31
C THR A 134 32.79 -17.18 14.26
N THR A 135 32.64 -17.99 15.30
CA THR A 135 33.14 -19.38 15.33
C THR A 135 32.23 -20.31 14.52
N ASN A 136 32.51 -21.60 14.47
CA ASN A 136 31.50 -22.55 13.99
C ASN A 136 30.40 -22.69 15.06
N GLY A 137 29.13 -22.59 14.66
CA GLY A 137 27.97 -22.88 15.51
C GLY A 137 26.87 -21.83 15.42
N ASP A 138 25.98 -21.87 16.41
CA ASP A 138 24.88 -20.92 16.57
C ASP A 138 25.40 -19.59 17.12
N HIS A 139 24.97 -18.52 16.49
CA HIS A 139 25.28 -17.14 16.87
C HIS A 139 24.00 -16.37 17.16
N THR A 140 24.11 -15.39 18.05
CA THR A 140 22.99 -14.60 18.56
C THR A 140 23.27 -13.12 18.41
N LEU A 141 22.44 -12.43 17.61
CA LEU A 141 22.50 -10.99 17.41
C LEU A 141 21.45 -10.37 18.31
N ARG A 142 21.88 -9.51 19.24
CA ARG A 142 20.99 -8.71 20.08
C ARG A 142 21.08 -7.26 19.71
N VAL A 143 19.95 -6.56 19.69
CA VAL A 143 19.85 -5.15 19.31
C VAL A 143 18.95 -4.39 20.27
N ALA A 144 19.35 -3.18 20.66
CA ALA A 144 18.70 -2.33 21.65
C ALA A 144 18.69 -0.84 21.26
N GLY A 145 17.69 -0.10 21.79
CA GLY A 145 17.68 1.37 21.79
C GLY A 145 17.29 2.04 20.47
N ILE A 146 16.14 1.72 19.89
CA ILE A 146 15.85 2.09 18.50
C ILE A 146 14.49 2.79 18.32
N GLY A 147 14.57 4.00 17.76
CA GLY A 147 13.43 4.74 17.20
C GLY A 147 13.41 4.70 15.66
N ILE A 148 13.74 3.56 15.04
CA ILE A 148 13.80 3.40 13.58
C ILE A 148 12.84 2.34 13.05
N ARG A 149 12.82 2.19 11.72
CA ARG A 149 12.24 1.06 11.01
C ARG A 149 13.38 0.17 10.47
N PRO A 150 13.79 -0.88 11.20
CA PRO A 150 14.77 -1.82 10.66
C PRO A 150 14.09 -2.71 9.61
N ASP A 151 14.80 -2.93 8.51
CA ASP A 151 14.40 -3.77 7.39
C ASP A 151 15.00 -5.16 7.56
N CYS A 152 16.33 -5.26 7.44
CA CYS A 152 17.08 -6.48 7.61
C CYS A 152 18.51 -6.19 8.04
N PHE A 153 19.20 -7.24 8.51
CA PHE A 153 20.63 -7.24 8.73
C PHE A 153 21.31 -8.05 7.64
N ALA A 154 22.48 -7.61 7.19
CA ALA A 154 23.32 -8.35 6.26
C ALA A 154 24.67 -8.67 6.90
N LEU A 155 25.08 -9.91 6.76
CA LEU A 155 26.40 -10.41 7.13
C LEU A 155 27.17 -10.70 5.84
N ILE A 156 28.25 -9.94 5.62
CA ILE A 156 29.05 -10.00 4.39
C ILE A 156 30.51 -10.27 4.70
N ALA A 157 31.28 -10.71 3.71
CA ALA A 157 32.74 -10.79 3.86
C ALA A 157 33.33 -9.41 4.16
N VAL A 158 34.38 -9.38 4.99
CA VAL A 158 35.10 -8.13 5.27
C VAL A 158 35.69 -7.56 3.99
N ASP A 159 35.67 -6.23 3.87
CA ASP A 159 36.11 -5.47 2.70
C ASP A 159 35.29 -5.69 1.42
N ALA A 160 34.14 -6.37 1.50
CA ALA A 160 33.25 -6.56 0.35
C ALA A 160 32.40 -5.32 0.00
N GLY A 161 32.55 -4.22 0.76
CA GLY A 161 31.86 -2.96 0.52
C GLY A 161 30.43 -2.91 1.04
N GLU A 162 29.71 -1.82 0.75
CA GLU A 162 28.29 -1.68 1.14
C GLU A 162 27.41 -2.72 0.43
N PRO A 163 26.53 -3.45 1.15
CA PRO A 163 25.63 -4.41 0.52
C PRO A 163 24.76 -3.75 -0.55
N ARG A 164 24.67 -4.36 -1.73
CA ARG A 164 23.69 -3.98 -2.74
C ARG A 164 22.50 -4.91 -2.67
N TRP A 165 21.36 -4.37 -2.26
CA TRP A 165 20.10 -5.10 -2.43
C TRP A 165 19.76 -5.12 -3.92
N PRO A 166 19.41 -6.28 -4.51
CA PRO A 166 19.08 -6.36 -5.92
C PRO A 166 17.86 -5.46 -6.19
N ARG A 167 18.09 -4.31 -6.84
CA ARG A 167 17.03 -3.38 -7.27
C ARG A 167 16.06 -4.02 -8.26
N GLU A 168 16.50 -5.07 -8.96
CA GLU A 168 15.81 -5.57 -10.15
C GLU A 168 14.59 -6.48 -9.91
N GLU A 169 14.23 -6.83 -8.67
CA GLU A 169 13.08 -7.73 -8.43
C GLU A 169 12.00 -7.20 -7.48
N ALA A 170 12.16 -6.01 -6.88
CA ALA A 170 11.06 -5.37 -6.15
C ALA A 170 9.83 -5.08 -7.05
N ASN A 171 10.05 -4.93 -8.36
CA ASN A 171 9.01 -4.77 -9.38
C ASN A 171 8.44 -6.07 -9.95
N ARG A 172 8.99 -7.26 -9.63
CA ARG A 172 8.48 -8.56 -10.13
C ARG A 172 7.63 -9.34 -9.14
N SER A 173 7.18 -8.69 -8.09
CA SER A 173 6.38 -9.28 -7.03
C SER A 173 4.90 -9.47 -7.37
N THR A 174 4.59 -9.92 -8.58
CA THR A 174 3.26 -10.46 -8.78
C THR A 174 3.24 -11.78 -8.00
N PRO A 175 2.43 -11.95 -6.94
CA PRO A 175 2.45 -13.18 -6.14
C PRO A 175 2.34 -14.41 -7.06
N PRO A 176 2.94 -15.57 -6.77
CA PRO A 176 2.87 -16.75 -7.64
C PRO A 176 1.43 -17.11 -8.05
N LYS A 177 0.46 -16.89 -7.15
CA LYS A 177 -0.98 -17.02 -7.43
C LYS A 177 -1.49 -16.01 -8.48
N THR A 178 -1.03 -14.77 -8.40
CA THR A 178 -1.35 -13.73 -9.38
C THR A 178 -0.60 -13.98 -10.69
N LEU A 179 0.64 -14.45 -10.68
CA LEU A 179 1.36 -14.87 -11.90
C LEU A 179 0.66 -16.06 -12.56
N ALA A 180 0.24 -17.06 -11.77
CA ALA A 180 -0.55 -18.17 -12.27
C ALA A 180 -1.92 -17.72 -12.80
N ALA A 181 -2.53 -16.71 -12.17
CA ALA A 181 -3.75 -16.10 -12.69
C ALA A 181 -3.49 -15.34 -14.00
N LEU A 182 -2.43 -14.53 -14.08
CA LEU A 182 -2.01 -13.82 -15.29
C LEU A 182 -1.60 -14.77 -16.42
N ALA A 183 -0.95 -15.90 -16.11
CA ALA A 183 -0.58 -16.93 -17.07
C ALA A 183 -1.79 -17.74 -17.58
N ARG A 184 -2.90 -17.73 -16.83
CA ARG A 184 -4.21 -18.26 -17.27
C ARG A 184 -5.02 -17.23 -18.05
N ILE A 185 -4.68 -15.94 -17.94
CA ILE A 185 -5.18 -14.96 -18.90
C ILE A 185 -4.56 -15.41 -20.23
N PRO A 186 -5.37 -15.71 -21.26
CA PRO A 186 -4.85 -15.98 -22.59
C PRO A 186 -3.80 -14.90 -22.89
N PRO A 187 -2.64 -15.23 -23.50
CA PRO A 187 -1.68 -14.22 -23.92
C PRO A 187 -2.51 -13.13 -24.55
N ARG A 188 -2.47 -11.91 -23.97
CA ARG A 188 -3.29 -10.78 -24.43
C ARG A 188 -3.34 -10.95 -25.93
N MET A 189 -4.52 -11.24 -26.49
CA MET A 189 -4.73 -10.94 -27.89
C MET A 189 -4.17 -9.54 -27.95
N ASP A 190 -3.01 -9.34 -28.58
CA ASP A 190 -2.43 -8.03 -28.72
C ASP A 190 -3.50 -7.33 -29.50
N PRO A 191 -4.38 -6.62 -28.79
CA PRO A 191 -5.62 -6.37 -29.39
C PRO A 191 -5.22 -5.17 -30.21
N ASP A 192 -5.20 -5.38 -31.51
CA ASP A 192 -5.42 -4.33 -32.46
C ASP A 192 -6.49 -3.32 -31.98
N TRP A 193 -7.36 -3.59 -30.97
CA TRP A 193 -8.10 -2.52 -30.27
C TRP A 193 -7.24 -1.40 -29.68
N MET A 194 -6.02 -1.61 -29.16
CA MET A 194 -5.15 -0.50 -28.72
C MET A 194 -4.70 0.35 -29.90
N GLU A 195 -4.24 -0.26 -30.99
CA GLU A 195 -3.89 0.45 -32.24
C GLU A 195 -5.12 1.10 -32.90
N ARG A 196 -6.27 0.40 -32.93
CA ARG A 196 -7.57 0.90 -33.40
C ARG A 196 -8.13 1.99 -32.48
N SER A 197 -7.83 1.95 -31.18
CA SER A 197 -8.24 2.98 -30.21
C SER A 197 -7.41 4.25 -30.32
N GLY A 198 -6.21 4.18 -30.92
CA GLY A 198 -5.43 5.38 -31.24
C GLY A 198 -6.15 6.33 -32.20
N GLY A 199 -7.11 5.81 -32.98
CA GLY A 199 -8.02 6.59 -33.84
C GLY A 199 -9.44 6.72 -33.31
N VAL A 200 -9.74 6.22 -32.09
CA VAL A 200 -11.04 6.47 -31.46
C VAL A 200 -10.99 7.88 -30.90
N GLU A 201 -11.63 8.80 -31.63
CA GLU A 201 -11.99 10.09 -31.06
C GLU A 201 -12.90 9.82 -29.86
N LEU A 202 -12.41 10.21 -28.69
CA LEU A 202 -13.25 10.19 -27.50
C LEU A 202 -14.37 11.20 -27.74
N PRO A 203 -15.62 10.88 -27.36
CA PRO A 203 -16.71 11.85 -27.42
C PRO A 203 -16.29 13.14 -26.72
N ASP A 204 -16.71 14.30 -27.26
CA ASP A 204 -16.33 15.61 -26.75
C ASP A 204 -16.48 15.74 -25.23
N TRP A 205 -17.55 15.15 -24.68
CA TRP A 205 -17.80 15.17 -23.23
C TRP A 205 -16.71 14.47 -22.41
N ILE A 206 -16.05 13.43 -22.93
CA ILE A 206 -14.93 12.76 -22.25
C ILE A 206 -13.71 13.67 -22.25
N GLU A 207 -13.40 14.32 -23.37
CA GLU A 207 -12.25 15.23 -23.42
C GLU A 207 -12.49 16.48 -22.57
N THR A 208 -13.73 16.96 -22.47
CA THR A 208 -14.06 18.08 -21.57
C THR A 208 -14.04 17.69 -20.10
N GLU A 209 -14.45 16.46 -19.74
CA GLU A 209 -14.57 15.99 -18.36
C GLU A 209 -13.46 15.02 -17.92
N ARG A 210 -12.38 14.91 -18.72
CA ARG A 210 -11.35 13.85 -18.58
C ARG A 210 -10.69 13.81 -17.22
N VAL A 211 -10.58 14.97 -16.57
CA VAL A 211 -9.89 15.15 -15.30
C VAL A 211 -10.92 15.44 -14.20
N GLY A 212 -11.26 14.40 -13.45
CA GLY A 212 -11.98 14.49 -12.18
C GLY A 212 -11.04 14.19 -11.01
N LEU A 213 -11.22 14.90 -9.89
CA LEU A 213 -10.43 14.68 -8.67
C LEU A 213 -11.27 13.95 -7.62
N HIS A 214 -10.93 12.70 -7.33
CA HIS A 214 -11.53 11.94 -6.21
C HIS A 214 -10.73 12.16 -4.93
N THR A 215 -11.35 12.69 -3.88
CA THR A 215 -10.73 12.74 -2.55
C THR A 215 -11.40 11.83 -1.53
N ARG A 216 -10.58 11.22 -0.65
CA ARG A 216 -11.03 10.46 0.52
C ARG A 216 -10.86 11.27 1.81
N LEU A 217 -11.32 12.52 1.80
CA LEU A 217 -11.23 13.38 2.98
C LEU A 217 -12.33 13.04 3.97
N SER A 218 -11.96 12.34 5.05
CA SER A 218 -12.89 11.93 6.11
C SER A 218 -13.24 13.08 7.06
N VAL A 219 -14.16 12.83 7.99
CA VAL A 219 -14.52 13.75 9.09
C VAL A 219 -13.32 14.33 9.84
N ALA A 220 -12.22 13.59 9.96
CA ALA A 220 -11.01 14.05 10.64
C ALA A 220 -10.35 15.28 9.99
N TRP A 221 -10.73 15.58 8.74
CA TRP A 221 -10.18 16.67 7.96
C TRP A 221 -11.09 17.90 7.92
N THR A 222 -12.32 17.86 8.45
CA THR A 222 -13.31 18.95 8.31
C THR A 222 -12.81 20.32 8.77
N LYS A 223 -11.90 20.35 9.75
CA LYS A 223 -11.27 21.58 10.28
C LYS A 223 -9.99 21.99 9.54
N ARG A 224 -9.54 21.24 8.54
CA ARG A 224 -8.28 21.48 7.82
C ARG A 224 -8.56 22.18 6.48
N PRO A 225 -7.66 23.08 6.04
CA PRO A 225 -7.77 23.72 4.72
C PRO A 225 -7.95 22.72 3.57
N LEU A 226 -7.27 21.56 3.65
CA LEU A 226 -7.40 20.52 2.64
C LEU A 226 -8.86 20.06 2.42
N PHE A 227 -9.70 20.07 3.45
CA PHE A 227 -11.11 19.72 3.31
C PHE A 227 -11.94 20.89 2.78
N THR A 228 -11.69 22.10 3.27
CA THR A 228 -12.48 23.29 2.95
C THR A 228 -12.16 23.88 1.57
N GLN A 229 -10.89 23.82 1.15
CA GLN A 229 -10.35 24.37 -0.11
C GLN A 229 -10.16 23.30 -1.20
N ALA A 230 -10.65 22.08 -1.00
CA ALA A 230 -10.43 21.00 -1.97
C ALA A 230 -10.93 21.32 -3.38
N ALA A 231 -12.04 22.06 -3.49
CA ALA A 231 -12.59 22.50 -4.77
C ALA A 231 -11.66 23.48 -5.49
N GLU A 232 -11.14 24.48 -4.79
CA GLU A 232 -10.14 25.42 -5.33
C GLU A 232 -8.86 24.69 -5.75
N ALA A 233 -8.42 23.72 -4.94
CA ALA A 233 -7.28 22.88 -5.28
C ALA A 233 -7.55 21.98 -6.50
N ALA A 234 -8.77 21.47 -6.67
CA ALA A 234 -9.15 20.72 -7.86
C ALA A 234 -9.13 21.63 -9.10
N ALA A 235 -9.73 22.82 -8.99
CA ALA A 235 -9.76 23.81 -10.05
C ALA A 235 -8.36 24.26 -10.48
N SER A 236 -7.44 24.49 -9.53
CA SER A 236 -6.06 24.89 -9.84
C SER A 236 -5.23 23.81 -10.53
N LEU A 237 -5.64 22.54 -10.40
CA LEU A 237 -5.09 21.40 -11.14
C LEU A 237 -5.76 21.18 -12.51
N GLY A 238 -6.73 22.02 -12.88
CA GLY A 238 -7.48 21.91 -14.13
C GLY A 238 -8.58 20.85 -14.12
N ALA A 239 -8.95 20.33 -12.94
CA ALA A 239 -10.08 19.40 -12.84
C ALA A 239 -11.40 20.13 -13.10
N ARG A 240 -12.34 19.47 -13.79
CA ARG A 240 -13.70 20.00 -14.02
C ARG A 240 -14.70 19.51 -13.00
N SER A 241 -14.41 18.41 -12.33
CA SER A 241 -15.25 17.85 -11.29
C SER A 241 -14.42 17.42 -10.08
N ILE A 242 -15.05 17.47 -8.91
CA ILE A 242 -14.51 16.93 -7.67
C ILE A 242 -15.48 15.91 -7.06
N THR A 243 -15.00 14.69 -6.86
CA THR A 243 -15.74 13.63 -6.20
C THR A 243 -15.39 13.58 -4.71
N ARG A 244 -16.41 13.69 -3.86
CA ARG A 244 -16.28 13.75 -2.39
C ARG A 244 -17.11 12.67 -1.72
N HIS A 245 -16.56 12.01 -0.71
CA HIS A 245 -17.34 11.13 0.17
C HIS A 245 -18.35 11.95 0.98
N VAL A 246 -19.63 11.61 0.85
CA VAL A 246 -20.73 12.21 1.61
C VAL A 246 -21.26 11.30 2.72
N LYS A 247 -20.68 10.10 2.85
CA LYS A 247 -21.06 9.08 3.84
C LYS A 247 -19.83 8.46 4.46
N SER A 248 -19.93 8.11 5.73
CA SER A 248 -18.92 7.33 6.44
C SER A 248 -18.81 5.91 5.86
N MET A 249 -17.68 5.23 6.14
CA MET A 249 -17.50 3.82 5.78
C MET A 249 -18.54 2.89 6.42
N ARG A 250 -19.17 3.30 7.52
CA ARG A 250 -20.20 2.52 8.24
C ARG A 250 -21.63 2.87 7.83
N GLY A 251 -21.86 3.92 7.05
CA GLY A 251 -23.21 4.27 6.58
C GLY A 251 -23.78 5.58 7.11
N GLU A 252 -23.12 6.24 8.06
CA GLU A 252 -23.64 7.50 8.60
C GLU A 252 -23.48 8.64 7.58
N CYS A 253 -24.58 9.35 7.31
CA CYS A 253 -24.64 10.44 6.33
C CYS A 253 -23.93 11.70 6.83
N PHE A 254 -23.27 12.44 5.94
CA PHE A 254 -22.66 13.75 6.25
C PHE A 254 -23.65 14.91 6.04
N TRP A 255 -24.93 14.60 5.98
CA TRP A 255 -26.06 15.52 5.90
C TRP A 255 -27.19 14.97 6.77
N PRO A 256 -28.16 15.81 7.20
CA PRO A 256 -29.37 15.39 7.89
C PRO A 256 -30.33 14.67 6.93
N SER A 257 -29.97 13.45 6.55
CA SER A 257 -30.81 12.53 5.76
C SER A 257 -32.12 12.24 6.50
N SER A 258 -33.23 12.11 5.76
CA SER A 258 -34.52 11.65 6.32
C SER A 258 -34.51 10.17 6.71
N LEU A 259 -33.51 9.41 6.24
CA LEU A 259 -33.36 7.97 6.45
C LEU A 259 -32.04 7.60 7.15
N GLY A 260 -32.12 6.66 8.09
CA GLY A 260 -30.97 6.06 8.77
C GLY A 260 -30.14 7.05 9.59
N ALA A 261 -28.93 6.63 9.98
CA ALA A 261 -28.10 7.45 10.86
C ALA A 261 -27.38 8.59 10.13
N VAL A 262 -27.25 9.69 10.86
CA VAL A 262 -26.46 10.86 10.53
C VAL A 262 -25.16 10.81 11.32
N ALA A 263 -24.05 11.26 10.74
CA ALA A 263 -22.77 11.23 11.41
C ALA A 263 -22.80 12.10 12.69
N PRO A 264 -22.16 11.68 13.80
CA PRO A 264 -22.31 12.37 15.10
C PRO A 264 -21.99 13.87 15.08
N TRP A 265 -21.03 14.30 14.26
CA TRP A 265 -20.64 15.70 14.14
C TRP A 265 -21.66 16.55 13.36
N VAL A 266 -22.46 15.93 12.50
CA VAL A 266 -23.58 16.59 11.81
C VAL A 266 -24.78 16.65 12.75
N ALA A 267 -25.06 15.55 13.48
CA ALA A 267 -26.10 15.52 14.50
C ALA A 267 -25.85 16.50 15.65
N ALA A 268 -24.59 16.75 16.00
CA ALA A 268 -24.19 17.71 17.03
C ALA A 268 -24.09 19.16 16.54
N ALA A 269 -24.33 19.43 15.25
CA ALA A 269 -24.30 20.78 14.73
C ALA A 269 -25.46 21.61 15.33
N THR A 270 -25.18 22.86 15.71
CA THR A 270 -26.21 23.75 16.29
C THR A 270 -27.28 24.07 15.26
N VAL A 271 -28.51 24.34 15.70
CA VAL A 271 -29.58 24.83 14.82
C VAL A 271 -29.07 26.04 14.04
N GLY A 272 -29.27 26.03 12.72
CA GLY A 272 -28.76 27.05 11.81
C GLY A 272 -27.32 26.84 11.34
N SER A 273 -26.64 25.78 11.77
CA SER A 273 -25.38 25.36 11.14
C SER A 273 -25.65 24.94 9.69
N GLU A 274 -24.69 25.24 8.84
CA GLU A 274 -24.74 24.89 7.43
C GLU A 274 -24.72 23.36 7.23
N ASP A 275 -25.54 22.86 6.30
CA ASP A 275 -25.46 21.48 5.83
C ASP A 275 -24.07 21.22 5.21
N PRO A 276 -23.30 20.24 5.70
CA PRO A 276 -21.93 20.07 5.23
C PRO A 276 -21.80 19.66 3.76
N VAL A 277 -22.78 18.92 3.22
CA VAL A 277 -22.79 18.52 1.81
C VAL A 277 -23.16 19.71 0.93
N GLU A 278 -24.18 20.49 1.32
CA GLU A 278 -24.53 21.73 0.64
C GLU A 278 -23.35 22.71 0.62
N ALA A 279 -22.64 22.82 1.75
CA ALA A 279 -21.41 23.62 1.85
C ALA A 279 -20.32 23.13 0.89
N MET A 280 -20.21 21.82 0.67
CA MET A 280 -19.24 21.24 -0.27
C MET A 280 -19.64 21.55 -1.72
N ALA A 281 -20.91 21.36 -2.07
CA ALA A 281 -21.45 21.68 -3.39
C ALA A 281 -21.27 23.15 -3.74
N ARG A 282 -21.70 24.06 -2.84
CA ARG A 282 -21.54 25.51 -3.05
C ARG A 282 -20.09 25.92 -3.28
N ARG A 283 -19.15 25.34 -2.53
CA ARG A 283 -17.71 25.63 -2.71
C ARG A 283 -17.14 25.07 -4.02
N ALA A 284 -17.62 23.91 -4.46
CA ALA A 284 -17.29 23.36 -5.77
C ALA A 284 -17.76 24.30 -6.89
N HIS A 285 -19.04 24.68 -6.86
CA HIS A 285 -19.62 25.60 -7.84
C HIS A 285 -18.94 26.97 -7.83
N ALA A 286 -18.62 27.52 -6.65
CA ALA A 286 -17.89 28.78 -6.53
C ALA A 286 -16.47 28.71 -7.12
N ALA A 287 -15.83 27.53 -7.12
CA ALA A 287 -14.54 27.29 -7.76
C ALA A 287 -14.66 26.93 -9.25
N GLY A 288 -15.88 26.89 -9.81
CA GLY A 288 -16.12 26.54 -11.21
C GLY A 288 -15.94 25.05 -11.52
N VAL A 289 -16.12 24.17 -10.53
CA VAL A 289 -16.05 22.71 -10.69
C VAL A 289 -17.36 22.03 -10.29
N ALA A 290 -17.74 20.98 -11.01
CA ALA A 290 -18.88 20.13 -10.67
C ALA A 290 -18.64 19.33 -9.38
N PHE A 291 -19.67 19.16 -8.57
CA PHE A 291 -19.64 18.40 -7.33
C PHE A 291 -20.27 17.02 -7.51
N VAL A 292 -19.45 15.97 -7.42
CA VAL A 292 -19.90 14.57 -7.49
C VAL A 292 -19.93 13.97 -6.09
N ALA A 293 -21.11 13.54 -5.63
CA ALA A 293 -21.30 12.97 -4.31
C ALA A 293 -21.02 11.46 -4.32
N TYR A 294 -19.85 11.05 -3.82
CA TYR A 294 -19.51 9.62 -3.72
C TYR A 294 -20.37 8.92 -2.67
N TYR A 295 -21.40 8.21 -3.14
CA TYR A 295 -22.33 7.45 -2.34
C TYR A 295 -22.01 5.95 -2.37
N ARG A 296 -21.49 5.42 -1.25
CA ARG A 296 -21.21 3.99 -1.10
C ARG A 296 -22.50 3.24 -0.73
N HIS A 297 -23.22 2.74 -1.73
CA HIS A 297 -24.51 2.06 -1.52
C HIS A 297 -24.41 0.65 -0.93
N GLN A 298 -23.28 -0.04 -1.10
CA GLN A 298 -23.23 -1.49 -0.82
C GLN A 298 -23.23 -1.84 0.68
N GLU A 299 -22.93 -0.88 1.56
CA GLU A 299 -22.78 -1.07 3.00
C GLU A 299 -23.46 0.10 3.73
N ASP A 300 -24.30 -0.22 4.71
CA ASP A 300 -24.97 0.75 5.58
C ASP A 300 -25.37 0.09 6.90
N ARG A 301 -24.48 0.12 7.89
CA ARG A 301 -24.72 -0.56 9.17
C ARG A 301 -25.96 -0.04 9.90
N PRO A 302 -26.20 1.28 10.02
CA PRO A 302 -27.42 1.79 10.62
C PRO A 302 -28.69 1.23 9.96
N LEU A 303 -28.78 1.26 8.63
CA LEU A 303 -29.97 0.72 7.94
C LEU A 303 -30.08 -0.80 8.09
N VAL A 304 -28.97 -1.53 8.22
CA VAL A 304 -28.99 -2.97 8.51
C VAL A 304 -29.52 -3.25 9.91
N GLU A 305 -29.14 -2.46 10.90
CA GLU A 305 -29.60 -2.59 12.29
C GLU A 305 -31.10 -2.29 12.40
N GLU A 306 -31.57 -1.25 11.70
CA GLU A 306 -32.96 -0.84 11.66
C GLU A 306 -33.83 -1.77 10.80
N HIS A 307 -33.27 -2.32 9.72
CA HIS A 307 -33.95 -3.17 8.75
C HIS A 307 -33.14 -4.43 8.40
N PRO A 308 -33.02 -5.41 9.32
CA PRO A 308 -32.23 -6.63 9.07
C PRO A 308 -32.76 -7.48 7.91
N GLY A 309 -34.03 -7.30 7.52
CA GLY A 309 -34.63 -7.94 6.35
C GLY A 309 -34.09 -7.45 5.01
N TRP A 310 -33.40 -6.30 4.97
CA TRP A 310 -32.82 -5.74 3.74
C TRP A 310 -31.47 -6.34 3.37
N ILE A 311 -30.91 -7.20 4.23
CA ILE A 311 -29.62 -7.86 3.99
C ILE A 311 -29.72 -8.77 2.76
N CYS A 312 -28.77 -8.61 1.84
CA CYS A 312 -28.61 -9.49 0.70
C CYS A 312 -28.23 -10.91 1.15
N ARG A 313 -28.77 -11.92 0.49
CA ARG A 313 -28.41 -13.33 0.68
C ARG A 313 -28.09 -13.96 -0.66
N ASP A 314 -27.07 -14.81 -0.68
CA ASP A 314 -26.78 -15.61 -1.86
C ASP A 314 -27.81 -16.74 -2.04
N SER A 315 -27.69 -17.51 -3.12
CA SER A 315 -28.59 -18.65 -3.42
C SER A 315 -28.58 -19.76 -2.36
N LYS A 316 -27.67 -19.71 -1.38
CA LYS A 316 -27.57 -20.65 -0.25
C LYS A 316 -28.03 -20.01 1.07
N GLY A 317 -28.62 -18.81 1.03
CA GLY A 317 -29.07 -18.08 2.21
C GLY A 317 -27.95 -17.40 3.01
N ARG A 318 -26.69 -17.45 2.55
CA ARG A 318 -25.54 -16.86 3.23
C ARG A 318 -25.46 -15.37 2.98
N VAL A 319 -24.98 -14.62 3.97
CA VAL A 319 -24.84 -13.16 3.89
C VAL A 319 -23.46 -12.81 3.33
N PRO A 320 -23.34 -12.27 2.10
CA PRO A 320 -22.08 -11.76 1.60
C PRO A 320 -21.64 -10.55 2.43
N ARG A 321 -20.34 -10.50 2.75
CA ARG A 321 -19.75 -9.44 3.57
C ARG A 321 -18.56 -8.79 2.87
N THR A 322 -18.30 -7.52 3.20
CA THR A 322 -17.09 -6.82 2.78
C THR A 322 -16.61 -5.96 3.93
N ALA A 323 -15.33 -6.11 4.28
CA ALA A 323 -14.76 -5.56 5.51
C ALA A 323 -15.58 -5.89 6.78
N GLY A 324 -16.23 -7.06 6.81
CA GLY A 324 -17.08 -7.50 7.91
C GLY A 324 -18.54 -7.00 7.85
N GLU A 325 -18.85 -6.00 7.03
CA GLU A 325 -20.22 -5.46 6.90
C GLU A 325 -21.06 -6.29 5.93
N PRO A 326 -22.34 -6.56 6.23
CA PRO A 326 -23.25 -7.24 5.31
C PRO A 326 -23.63 -6.33 4.14
N ARG A 327 -23.82 -6.93 2.96
CA ARG A 327 -24.33 -6.21 1.78
C ARG A 327 -25.85 -6.04 1.86
N LEU A 328 -26.37 -4.93 1.35
CA LEU A 328 -27.81 -4.67 1.25
C LEU A 328 -28.37 -5.08 -0.11
N CYS A 329 -29.65 -5.49 -0.12
CA CYS A 329 -30.34 -6.03 -1.29
C CYS A 329 -31.15 -4.95 -2.00
N PHE A 330 -30.84 -4.66 -3.28
CA PHE A 330 -31.62 -3.71 -4.08
C PHE A 330 -33.02 -4.22 -4.48
N HIS A 331 -33.31 -5.51 -4.31
CA HIS A 331 -34.66 -6.06 -4.45
C HIS A 331 -35.50 -5.92 -3.16
N SER A 332 -34.93 -5.33 -2.11
CA SER A 332 -35.66 -4.94 -0.89
C SER A 332 -35.98 -3.44 -0.95
N PRO A 333 -36.77 -2.89 0.00
CA PRO A 333 -37.01 -1.45 0.11
C PRO A 333 -35.73 -0.59 0.24
N PHE A 334 -34.56 -1.19 0.45
CA PHE A 334 -33.27 -0.50 0.39
C PHE A 334 -33.01 0.23 -0.94
N GLY A 335 -33.56 -0.27 -2.06
CA GLY A 335 -33.47 0.41 -3.35
C GLY A 335 -34.13 1.79 -3.32
N GLU A 336 -35.33 1.88 -2.74
CA GLU A 336 -36.07 3.12 -2.54
C GLU A 336 -35.36 4.03 -1.53
N ALA A 337 -34.85 3.48 -0.43
CA ALA A 337 -34.07 4.24 0.55
C ALA A 337 -32.80 4.86 -0.07
N THR A 338 -32.15 4.14 -0.98
CA THR A 338 -31.01 4.65 -1.75
C THR A 338 -31.45 5.77 -2.68
N LEU A 339 -32.54 5.60 -3.41
CA LEU A 339 -33.08 6.64 -4.30
C LEU A 339 -33.41 7.92 -3.53
N THR A 340 -34.09 7.82 -2.38
CA THR A 340 -34.40 8.98 -1.52
C THR A 340 -33.13 9.74 -1.15
N ARG A 341 -32.07 9.04 -0.71
CA ARG A 341 -30.80 9.67 -0.35
C ARG A 341 -30.07 10.28 -1.55
N LEU A 342 -30.19 9.71 -2.74
CA LEU A 342 -29.62 10.30 -3.96
C LEU A 342 -30.36 11.58 -4.35
N LEU A 343 -31.68 11.60 -4.23
CA LEU A 343 -32.49 12.81 -4.46
C LEU A 343 -32.16 13.90 -3.43
N GLU A 344 -32.01 13.54 -2.16
CA GLU A 344 -31.56 14.47 -1.11
C GLU A 344 -30.18 15.10 -1.41
N LEU A 345 -29.26 14.35 -2.04
CA LEU A 345 -27.97 14.87 -2.46
C LEU A 345 -28.10 15.82 -3.66
N ALA A 346 -28.97 15.50 -4.62
CA ALA A 346 -29.27 16.39 -5.74
C ALA A 346 -29.88 17.71 -5.26
N ASP A 347 -30.82 17.66 -4.30
CA ASP A 347 -31.42 18.85 -3.68
C ASP A 347 -30.38 19.75 -2.97
N ARG A 348 -29.25 19.17 -2.56
CA ARG A 348 -28.11 19.87 -1.92
C ARG A 348 -27.07 20.37 -2.93
N GLY A 349 -27.33 20.23 -4.22
CA GLY A 349 -26.45 20.71 -5.29
C GLY A 349 -25.39 19.70 -5.75
N ALA A 350 -25.57 18.40 -5.52
CA ALA A 350 -24.78 17.40 -6.22
C ALA A 350 -25.14 17.36 -7.71
N ASP A 351 -24.11 17.42 -8.56
CA ASP A 351 -24.23 17.33 -10.02
C ASP A 351 -24.23 15.86 -10.50
N GLY A 352 -23.79 14.91 -9.66
CA GLY A 352 -23.77 13.48 -9.97
C GLY A 352 -23.28 12.56 -8.85
#